data_AF-A0A2E5V9I0-F1
#
_entry.id   AF-A0A2E5V9I0-F1
#
_cell.length_a   1.000
_cell.length_b   1.000
_cell.length_c   1.000
_cell.angle_alpha   90.00
_cell.angle_beta   90.00
_cell.angle_gamma   90.00
#
_symmetry.space_group_name_H-M   'P 1'
#
loop_
_entity.id
_entity.type
_entity.pdbx_description
1 polymer ?
#
loop_
_entity_poly.entity_id
_entity_poly.type
_entity_poly.pdbx_seq_one_letter_code
_entity_poly.pdbx_strand_id
1 'polypeptide(L)' 'MKKYFHISFGIILIIIGLIGGLIPIFQGWMFGIPGLIILSKYFPPIKKIVSWAQKKAGLKKNY' A
#
# COMPACT_ATOMS: atom_id res chain seq x y z
N MET A 1 15.12 37.76 -10.18
CA MET A 1 14.04 36.82 -10.57
C MET A 1 14.45 35.35 -10.49
N LYS A 2 15.59 34.92 -11.08
CA LYS A 2 16.04 33.51 -11.08
C LYS A 2 16.30 32.88 -9.69
N LYS A 3 16.72 33.69 -8.71
CA LYS A 3 17.10 33.21 -7.36
C LYS A 3 15.90 32.69 -6.55
N TYR A 4 14.76 33.38 -6.62
CA TYR A 4 13.52 32.97 -5.98
C TYR A 4 12.93 31.71 -6.61
N PHE A 5 13.11 31.54 -7.93
CA PHE A 5 12.65 30.36 -8.65
C PHE A 5 13.38 29.09 -8.17
N HIS A 6 14.71 29.13 -8.04
CA HIS A 6 15.47 27.99 -7.52
C HIS A 6 15.10 27.61 -6.08
N ILE A 7 14.85 28.61 -5.23
CA ILE A 7 14.46 28.37 -3.82
C ILE A 7 13.07 27.74 -3.76
N SER A 8 12.09 28.26 -4.51
CA SER A 8 10.75 27.69 -4.58
C SER A 8 10.75 26.26 -5.13
N PHE A 9 11.53 26.02 -6.19
CA PHE A 9 11.66 24.70 -6.78
C PHE A 9 12.30 23.68 -5.82
N GLY A 10 13.32 24.10 -5.06
CA GLY A 10 13.93 23.27 -4.02
C GLY A 10 12.95 22.89 -2.91
N ILE A 11 12.12 23.84 -2.46
CA ILE A 11 11.09 23.61 -1.43
C ILE A 11 10.02 22.63 -1.93
N ILE A 12 9.56 22.80 -3.16
CA ILE A 12 8.58 21.90 -3.79
C ILE A 12 9.15 20.47 -3.93
N LEU A 13 10.42 20.33 -4.31
CA LEU A 13 11.11 19.04 -4.37
C LEU A 13 11.22 18.37 -3.00
N ILE A 14 11.53 19.13 -1.94
CA ILE A 14 11.60 18.61 -0.58
C ILE A 14 10.22 18.11 -0.12
N ILE A 15 9.16 18.86 -0.41
CA ILE A 15 7.77 18.48 -0.06
C ILE A 15 7.36 17.20 -0.79
N ILE A 16 7.63 17.09 -2.09
CA ILE A 16 7.34 15.86 -2.87
C ILE A 16 8.19 14.69 -2.37
N GLY A 17 9.46 14.93 -2.02
CA GLY A 17 10.33 13.92 -1.43
C GLY A 17 9.86 13.43 -0.06
N LEU A 18 9.34 14.32 0.78
CA LEU A 18 8.76 13.97 2.08
C LEU A 18 7.42 13.23 1.93
N ILE A 19 6.54 13.68 1.04
CA ILE A 19 5.25 13.03 0.78
C ILE A 19 5.46 11.67 0.12
N GLY A 20 6.35 11.57 -0.87
CA GLY A 20 6.73 10.31 -1.50
C GLY A 20 7.52 9.37 -0.58
N GLY A 21 8.19 9.92 0.44
CA GLY A 21 8.84 9.18 1.51
C GLY A 21 7.89 8.65 2.59
N LEU A 22 6.84 9.42 2.95
CA LEU A 22 5.84 9.03 3.95
C LEU A 22 4.69 8.19 3.38
N ILE A 23 4.29 8.42 2.13
CA ILE A 23 3.21 7.70 1.46
C ILE A 23 3.82 6.84 0.35
N PRO A 24 4.12 5.57 0.63
CA PRO A 24 4.41 4.64 -0.45
C PRO A 24 3.12 4.43 -1.26
N ILE A 25 3.02 5.09 -2.41
CA ILE A 25 1.99 4.84 -3.44
C ILE A 25 1.92 3.35 -3.84
N PHE A 26 2.98 2.58 -3.56
CA PHE A 26 3.08 1.13 -3.68
C PHE A 26 3.39 0.46 -2.34
N GLN A 27 2.65 0.79 -1.28
CA GLN A 27 2.79 0.09 -0.02
C GLN A 27 2.39 -1.37 -0.26
N GLY A 28 3.35 -2.29 -0.27
CA GLY A 28 3.21 -3.64 -0.86
C GLY A 28 2.03 -4.50 -0.38
N TRP A 29 1.35 -4.13 0.70
CA TRP A 29 0.08 -4.72 1.14
C TRP A 29 -1.10 -4.36 0.22
N MET A 30 -1.10 -3.18 -0.44
CA MET A 30 -2.12 -2.79 -1.42
C MET A 30 -2.15 -3.73 -2.63
N PHE A 31 -1.04 -4.37 -2.97
CA PHE A 31 -0.97 -5.39 -4.03
C PHE A 31 -0.90 -6.81 -3.45
N GLY A 32 -0.27 -6.98 -2.29
CA GLY A 32 -0.12 -8.26 -1.62
C GLY A 32 -1.44 -8.83 -1.10
N ILE A 33 -2.29 -8.02 -0.46
CA ILE A 33 -3.58 -8.50 0.07
C ILE A 33 -4.52 -8.92 -1.06
N PRO A 34 -4.80 -8.09 -2.09
CA PRO A 34 -5.64 -8.52 -3.21
C PRO A 34 -5.02 -9.68 -3.99
N GLY A 35 -3.69 -9.68 -4.18
CA GLY A 35 -2.98 -10.76 -4.86
C GLY A 35 -3.11 -12.10 -4.12
N LEU A 36 -2.90 -12.12 -2.81
CA LEU A 36 -3.13 -13.32 -1.99
C LEU A 36 -4.60 -13.75 -2.01
N ILE A 37 -5.55 -12.82 -1.97
CA ILE A 37 -6.99 -13.14 -2.07
C ILE A 37 -7.28 -13.83 -3.41
N ILE A 38 -6.73 -13.35 -4.52
CA ILE A 38 -6.91 -13.99 -5.83
C ILE A 38 -6.26 -15.38 -5.84
N LEU A 39 -5.02 -15.49 -5.36
CA LEU A 39 -4.27 -16.74 -5.35
C LEU A 39 -4.91 -17.81 -4.44
N SER A 40 -5.59 -17.37 -3.37
CA SER A 40 -6.36 -18.22 -2.46
C SER A 40 -7.54 -18.94 -3.13
N LYS A 41 -8.05 -18.42 -4.26
CA LYS A 41 -9.12 -19.07 -5.02
C LYS A 41 -8.64 -20.30 -5.79
N TYR A 42 -7.37 -20.34 -6.17
CA TYR A 42 -6.79 -21.41 -6.98
C TYR A 42 -6.02 -22.43 -6.14
N PHE A 43 -5.42 -22.02 -5.01
CA PHE A 43 -4.60 -22.88 -4.17
C PHE A 43 -5.24 -23.12 -2.79
N PRO A 44 -5.59 -24.38 -2.44
CA PRO A 44 -6.11 -24.76 -1.12
C PRO A 44 -5.26 -24.33 0.09
N PRO A 45 -3.91 -24.40 0.08
CA PRO A 45 -3.11 -23.99 1.24
C PRO A 45 -3.16 -22.47 1.47
N ILE A 46 -3.19 -21.67 0.41
CA ILE A 46 -3.21 -20.20 0.49
C ILE A 46 -4.58 -19.72 0.98
N LYS A 47 -5.66 -20.43 0.64
CA LYS A 47 -7.00 -20.21 1.20
C LYS A 47 -7.05 -20.27 2.72
N LYS A 48 -6.34 -21.21 3.34
CA LYS A 48 -6.29 -21.33 4.81
C LYS A 48 -5.57 -20.15 5.46
N ILE A 49 -4.48 -19.68 4.83
CA ILE A 49 -3.70 -18.53 5.32
C ILE A 49 -4.53 -17.26 5.23
N VAL A 50 -5.18 -17.02 4.09
CA VAL A 50 -6.04 -15.85 3.88
C VAL A 50 -7.26 -15.89 4.79
N SER A 51 -7.90 -17.04 4.99
CA SER A 51 -9.05 -17.14 5.90
C SER A 51 -8.66 -16.94 7.37
N TRP A 52 -7.48 -17.44 7.77
CA TRP A 52 -6.92 -17.18 9.11
C TRP A 52 -6.63 -15.69 9.30
N ALA A 53 -6.03 -15.03 8.30
CA ALA A 53 -5.76 -13.60 8.33
C ALA A 53 -7.06 -12.76 8.39
N GLN A 54 -8.09 -13.12 7.61
CA GLN A 54 -9.40 -12.47 7.64
C GLN A 54 -10.09 -12.64 9.00
N LYS A 55 -10.02 -13.84 9.59
CA LYS A 55 -10.58 -14.12 10.91
C LYS A 55 -9.87 -13.31 12.01
N LYS A 56 -8.55 -13.19 11.92
CA LYS A 56 -7.74 -12.40 12.85
C LYS A 56 -7.95 -10.89 12.69
N ALA A 57 -8.23 -10.43 11.48
CA ALA A 57 -8.56 -9.03 11.17
C ALA A 57 -10.00 -8.64 11.56
N GLY A 58 -10.80 -9.56 12.11
CA GLY A 58 -12.19 -9.27 12.48
C GLY A 58 -13.13 -9.08 11.29
N LEU A 59 -12.71 -9.44 10.08
CA LEU A 59 -13.54 -9.44 8.87
C LEU A 59 -14.52 -10.62 8.95
N LYS A 60 -15.52 -10.49 9.83
CA LYS A 60 -16.57 -11.46 10.06
C LYS A 60 -17.49 -11.49 8.84
N LYS A 61 -17.16 -12.31 7.85
CA LYS A 61 -18.08 -12.61 6.75
C LYS A 61 -19.14 -13.59 7.27
N ASN A 62 -20.20 -13.03 7.86
CA ASN A 62 -21.47 -13.72 8.07
C ASN A 62 -22.13 -13.89 6.69
N TYR A 63 -21.85 -14.97 5.97
CA TYR A 63 -22.73 -15.54 4.93
C TYR A 63 -22.39 -17.03 4.81
#